data_AF-A0A2E1X107-F1
#
_entry.id   AF-A0A2E1X107-F1
#
_cell.length_a   1.000
_cell.length_b   1.000
_cell.length_c   1.000
_cell.angle_alpha   90.00
_cell.angle_beta   90.00
_cell.angle_gamma   90.00
#
_symmetry.space_group_name_H-M   'P 1'
#
loop_
_entity.id
_entity.type
_entity.pdbx_description
1 polymer ?
#
loop_
_entity_poly.entity_id
_entity_poly.type
_entity_poly.pdbx_seq_one_letter_code
_entity_poly.pdbx_strand_id
1 'polypeptide(L)'
;MTQYQRNKKIGVELRTLLALILIANLCGCNLPQREDLAPATIEETLDVLSEEVVFIDKGARATPHLTPRGRYSDKFPDTVLTDHLGRKHRFYSDLVKDRIVAIQFFYTTCSGI
;
A
#
# COMPACT_ATOMS: atom_id res chain seq x y z
N MET A 1 10.37 46.62 -33.38
CA MET A 1 9.32 46.77 -32.35
C MET A 1 8.68 45.45 -31.87
N THR A 2 9.25 44.27 -32.14
CA THR A 2 8.62 42.96 -31.87
C THR A 2 9.19 42.19 -30.67
N GLN A 3 10.39 42.54 -30.16
CA GLN A 3 11.03 41.92 -28.99
C GLN A 3 10.39 42.35 -27.65
N TYR A 4 10.02 43.63 -27.50
CA TYR A 4 9.42 44.17 -26.28
C TYR A 4 8.05 43.54 -25.96
N GLN A 5 7.24 43.31 -27.00
CA GLN A 5 5.93 42.65 -26.86
C GLN A 5 6.06 41.18 -26.43
N ARG A 6 7.15 40.50 -26.82
CA ARG A 6 7.40 39.10 -26.45
C ARG A 6 7.79 38.97 -24.98
N ASN A 7 8.69 39.83 -24.48
CA ASN A 7 9.07 39.85 -23.06
C ASN A 7 7.93 40.33 -22.15
N LYS A 8 7.12 41.30 -22.61
CA LYS A 8 5.91 41.72 -21.90
C LYS A 8 4.89 40.59 -21.81
N LYS A 9 4.70 39.80 -22.89
CA LYS A 9 3.79 38.65 -22.91
C LYS A 9 4.26 37.54 -21.97
N ILE A 10 5.56 37.22 -21.95
CA ILE A 10 6.15 36.21 -21.04
C ILE A 10 6.02 36.65 -19.57
N GLY A 11 6.22 37.93 -19.27
CA GLY A 11 6.04 38.47 -17.92
C GLY A 11 4.58 38.45 -17.43
N VAL A 12 3.60 38.59 -18.33
CA VAL A 12 2.17 38.50 -18.01
C VAL A 12 1.73 37.05 -17.81
N GLU A 13 2.19 36.13 -18.66
CA GLU A 13 1.95 34.68 -18.52
C GLU A 13 2.53 34.13 -17.21
N LEU A 14 3.74 34.55 -16.82
CA LEU A 14 4.37 34.10 -15.59
C LEU A 14 3.64 34.60 -14.34
N ARG A 15 3.14 35.84 -14.36
CA ARG A 15 2.38 36.43 -13.24
C ARG A 15 0.98 35.83 -13.11
N THR A 16 0.32 35.53 -14.24
CA THR A 16 -0.99 34.87 -14.25
C THR A 16 -0.91 33.42 -13.77
N LEU A 17 0.11 32.66 -14.18
CA LEU A 17 0.38 31.32 -13.66
C LEU A 17 0.67 31.31 -12.15
N LEU A 18 1.53 32.23 -11.67
CA LEU A 18 1.82 32.36 -10.24
C LEU A 18 0.56 32.70 -9.43
N ALA A 19 -0.30 33.58 -9.93
CA ALA A 19 -1.56 33.92 -9.28
C ALA A 19 -2.54 32.74 -9.23
N LEU A 20 -2.66 31.96 -10.32
CA LEU A 20 -3.51 30.76 -10.35
C LEU A 20 -3.05 29.68 -9.36
N ILE A 21 -1.74 29.45 -9.27
CA ILE A 21 -1.16 28.50 -8.31
C ILE A 21 -1.43 28.97 -6.86
N LEU A 22 -1.25 30.26 -6.57
CA LEU A 22 -1.58 30.82 -5.26
C LEU A 22 -3.06 30.66 -4.90
N ILE A 23 -3.97 30.92 -5.85
CA ILE A 23 -5.41 30.76 -5.64
C ILE A 23 -5.76 29.29 -5.40
N ALA A 24 -5.19 28.34 -6.15
CA ALA A 24 -5.43 26.91 -5.95
C ALA A 24 -4.97 26.43 -4.55
N ASN A 25 -3.85 26.95 -4.05
CA ASN A 25 -3.33 26.59 -2.73
C ASN A 25 -4.08 27.29 -1.57
N LEU A 26 -4.54 28.53 -1.75
CA LEU A 26 -5.28 29.29 -0.73
C LEU A 26 -6.78 28.92 -0.66
N CYS A 27 -7.37 28.52 -1.79
CA CYS A 27 -8.77 28.09 -1.85
C CYS A 27 -8.98 26.73 -1.17
N GLY A 28 -7.92 25.89 -1.04
CA GLY A 28 -8.08 24.53 -0.51
C GLY A 28 -9.16 23.72 -1.25
N CYS A 29 -9.47 24.13 -2.48
CA CYS A 29 -10.59 23.65 -3.26
C CYS A 29 -10.22 22.30 -3.87
N ASN A 30 -10.17 21.27 -3.02
CA ASN A 30 -10.52 19.94 -3.47
C ASN A 30 -11.96 20.01 -3.96
N LEU A 31 -12.15 19.60 -5.20
CA LEU A 31 -13.43 19.51 -5.88
C LEU A 31 -14.47 18.87 -4.93
N PRO A 32 -15.65 19.49 -4.73
CA PRO A 32 -16.65 18.99 -3.79
C PRO A 32 -17.10 17.60 -4.27
N GLN A 33 -16.90 16.61 -3.40
CA GLN A 33 -17.33 15.25 -3.64
C GLN A 33 -18.87 15.25 -3.70
N ARG A 34 -19.35 14.92 -4.89
CA ARG A 34 -20.75 14.80 -5.27
C ARG A 34 -21.48 13.82 -4.35
N GLU A 35 -22.74 14.14 -4.10
CA GLU A 35 -23.75 13.37 -3.39
C GLU A 35 -23.65 11.87 -3.66
N ASP A 36 -23.60 11.07 -2.59
CA ASP A 36 -24.13 9.71 -2.63
C ASP A 36 -25.02 9.51 -1.40
N LEU A 37 -26.25 9.10 -1.72
CA LEU A 37 -27.38 8.82 -0.85
C LEU A 37 -27.01 7.86 0.29
N ALA A 38 -27.64 8.09 1.44
CA ALA A 38 -27.58 7.28 2.65
C ALA A 38 -27.71 5.77 2.37
N PRO A 39 -26.92 4.90 3.03
CA PRO A 39 -27.17 3.48 3.00
C PRO A 39 -28.35 3.14 3.92
N ALA A 40 -29.22 2.28 3.39
CA ALA A 40 -30.39 1.74 4.07
C ALA A 40 -30.03 1.12 5.43
N THR A 41 -30.88 1.41 6.41
CA THR A 41 -30.94 0.75 7.70
C THR A 41 -31.10 -0.76 7.50
N ILE A 42 -30.10 -1.53 7.89
CA ILE A 42 -30.25 -2.97 8.15
C ILE A 42 -29.98 -3.15 9.64
N GLU A 43 -31.06 -3.36 10.40
CA GLU A 43 -30.98 -3.97 11.71
C GLU A 43 -30.51 -5.41 11.51
N GLU A 44 -29.24 -5.68 11.83
CA GLU A 44 -28.75 -7.05 11.94
C GLU A 44 -28.50 -7.33 13.42
N THR A 45 -29.50 -7.95 14.02
CA THR A 45 -29.47 -8.48 15.38
C THR A 45 -28.29 -9.43 15.54
N LEU A 46 -27.39 -9.13 16.47
CA LEU A 46 -26.31 -10.00 16.92
C LEU A 46 -26.88 -11.34 17.40
N ASP A 47 -26.67 -12.40 16.62
CA ASP A 47 -26.87 -13.78 17.06
C ASP A 47 -25.48 -14.39 17.33
N VAL A 48 -24.97 -14.11 18.53
CA VAL A 48 -23.72 -14.70 19.04
C VAL A 48 -24.03 -16.12 19.49
N LEU A 49 -24.10 -17.04 18.53
CA LEU A 49 -24.07 -18.48 18.81
C LEU A 49 -22.64 -19.00 18.68
N SER A 50 -21.98 -19.03 19.83
CA SER A 50 -20.92 -19.92 20.27
C SER A 50 -20.44 -21.00 19.27
N GLU A 51 -19.47 -20.66 18.41
CA GLU A 51 -18.48 -21.63 17.95
C GLU A 51 -17.28 -21.57 18.90
N GLU A 52 -17.10 -22.63 19.68
CA GLU A 52 -15.95 -22.81 20.55
C GLU A 52 -14.67 -22.84 19.70
N VAL A 53 -13.90 -21.76 19.76
CA VAL A 53 -12.56 -21.73 19.17
C VAL A 53 -11.71 -22.71 19.96
N VAL A 54 -11.37 -23.85 19.35
CA VAL A 54 -10.48 -24.85 19.96
C VAL A 54 -9.16 -24.15 20.28
N PHE A 55 -8.93 -23.89 21.57
CA PHE A 55 -7.67 -23.37 22.06
C PHE A 55 -6.59 -24.40 21.74
N ILE A 56 -5.83 -24.16 20.67
CA ILE A 56 -4.61 -24.92 20.41
C ILE A 56 -3.65 -24.58 21.55
N ASP A 57 -3.48 -25.55 22.46
CA ASP A 57 -2.48 -25.47 23.52
C ASP A 57 -1.12 -25.19 22.88
N LYS A 58 -0.53 -24.04 23.24
CA LYS A 58 0.79 -23.60 22.78
C LYS A 58 1.90 -24.57 23.26
N GLY A 59 1.55 -25.54 24.10
CA GLY A 59 2.36 -26.67 24.54
C GLY A 59 2.50 -27.83 23.53
N ALA A 60 1.73 -27.87 22.43
CA ALA A 60 1.96 -28.80 21.31
C ALA A 60 3.19 -28.36 20.48
N ARG A 61 4.33 -28.26 21.15
CA ARG A 61 5.63 -28.00 20.56
C ARG A 61 5.95 -29.16 19.63
N ALA A 62 5.86 -28.90 18.32
CA ALA A 62 6.21 -29.85 17.27
C ALA A 62 7.42 -30.69 17.68
N THR A 63 7.25 -32.01 17.78
CA THR A 63 8.35 -32.94 18.04
C THR A 63 9.47 -32.62 17.05
N PRO A 64 10.67 -32.23 17.51
CA PRO A 64 11.74 -31.88 16.61
C PRO A 64 12.14 -33.15 15.85
N HIS A 65 11.83 -33.20 14.54
CA HIS A 65 12.24 -34.26 13.64
C HIS A 65 13.75 -34.49 13.79
N LEU A 66 14.13 -35.68 14.29
CA LEU A 66 15.50 -36.07 14.68
C LEU A 66 16.45 -36.28 13.49
N THR A 67 16.03 -35.95 12.28
CA THR A 67 16.86 -36.02 11.08
C THR A 67 17.05 -34.62 10.51
N PRO A 68 18.25 -34.02 10.58
CA PRO A 68 18.52 -32.73 9.96
C PRO A 68 18.73 -32.93 8.45
N ARG A 69 17.69 -33.41 7.75
CA ARG A 69 17.50 -32.95 6.37
C ARG A 69 16.91 -31.57 6.54
N GLY A 70 17.75 -30.53 6.41
CA GLY A 70 17.36 -29.14 6.68
C GLY A 70 15.95 -28.94 6.17
N ARG A 71 15.01 -28.66 7.09
CA ARG A 71 13.60 -28.82 6.75
C ARG A 71 13.32 -27.85 5.62
N TYR A 72 12.51 -28.26 4.65
CA TYR A 72 12.08 -27.34 3.60
C TYR A 72 11.44 -26.07 4.19
N SER A 73 10.82 -26.20 5.37
CA SER A 73 10.29 -25.07 6.18
C SER A 73 11.33 -24.06 6.65
N ASP A 74 12.61 -24.46 6.73
CA ASP A 74 13.68 -23.62 7.27
C ASP A 74 14.34 -22.77 6.18
N LYS A 75 13.93 -22.94 4.91
CA LYS A 75 14.47 -22.20 3.77
C LYS A 75 13.41 -21.31 3.16
N PHE A 76 13.80 -20.06 2.88
CA PHE A 76 12.98 -19.19 2.05
C PHE A 76 12.86 -19.76 0.63
N PRO A 77 11.65 -19.75 0.02
CA PRO A 77 11.47 -20.22 -1.35
C PRO A 77 12.06 -19.22 -2.35
N ASP A 78 12.57 -19.71 -3.48
CA ASP A 78 13.09 -18.83 -4.53
C ASP A 78 12.00 -18.42 -5.55
N THR A 79 10.93 -17.84 -5.04
CA THR A 79 9.76 -17.41 -5.84
C THR A 79 10.04 -16.13 -6.62
N VAL A 80 9.43 -15.97 -7.80
CA VAL A 80 9.59 -14.76 -8.63
C VAL A 80 8.63 -13.67 -8.13
N LEU A 81 9.20 -12.56 -7.68
CA LEU A 81 8.48 -11.34 -7.27
C LEU A 81 8.52 -10.29 -8.37
N THR A 82 7.59 -9.34 -8.30
CA THR A 82 7.51 -8.18 -9.20
C THR A 82 7.66 -6.92 -8.38
N ASP A 83 8.59 -6.04 -8.74
CA ASP A 83 8.74 -4.75 -8.07
C ASP A 83 7.76 -3.70 -8.61
N HIS A 84 7.78 -2.51 -8.00
CA HIS A 84 6.92 -1.37 -8.38
C HIS A 84 7.19 -0.83 -9.80
N LEU A 85 8.28 -1.25 -10.45
CA LEU A 85 8.61 -0.92 -11.85
C LEU A 85 8.23 -2.06 -12.81
N GLY A 86 7.61 -3.13 -12.32
CA GLY A 86 7.25 -4.30 -13.12
C GLY A 86 8.41 -5.26 -13.38
N ARG A 87 9.58 -5.06 -12.78
CA ARG A 87 10.74 -5.93 -12.99
C ARG A 87 10.60 -7.20 -12.16
N LYS A 88 11.05 -8.33 -12.73
CA LYS A 88 11.02 -9.65 -12.09
C LYS A 88 12.31 -9.90 -11.32
N HIS A 89 12.19 -10.36 -10.08
CA HIS A 89 13.31 -10.71 -9.21
C HIS A 89 13.06 -12.05 -8.52
N ARG A 90 14.07 -12.88 -8.32
CA ARG A 90 13.97 -14.10 -7.52
C ARG A 90 14.18 -13.79 -6.04
N PHE A 91 13.20 -14.15 -5.21
CA PHE A 91 13.16 -13.74 -3.81
C PHE A 91 14.42 -14.14 -3.03
N TYR A 92 14.82 -15.41 -3.09
CA TYR A 92 15.94 -15.88 -2.29
C TYR A 92 17.27 -15.50 -2.94
N SER A 93 17.47 -15.88 -4.20
CA SER A 93 18.76 -15.77 -4.89
C SER A 93 19.21 -14.32 -5.12
N ASP A 94 18.28 -13.41 -5.44
CA ASP A 94 18.63 -12.04 -5.80
C ASP A 94 18.55 -11.08 -4.61
N LEU A 95 17.54 -11.26 -3.74
CA LEU A 95 17.20 -10.28 -2.70
C LEU A 95 17.66 -10.66 -1.29
N VAL A 96 17.70 -11.95 -0.93
CA VAL A 96 17.94 -12.41 0.45
C VAL A 96 19.33 -13.01 0.65
N LYS A 97 19.81 -13.83 -0.30
CA LYS A 97 21.04 -14.59 -0.17
C LYS A 97 22.24 -13.65 0.07
N ASP A 98 23.05 -14.00 1.07
CA ASP A 98 24.27 -13.29 1.46
C ASP A 98 24.05 -11.83 1.91
N ARG A 99 22.81 -11.47 2.29
CA ARG A 99 22.42 -10.13 2.74
C ARG A 99 21.68 -10.19 4.07
N ILE A 100 21.83 -9.15 4.88
CA ILE A 100 20.95 -8.91 6.04
C ILE A 100 19.75 -8.12 5.54
N VAL A 101 18.54 -8.68 5.69
CA VAL A 101 17.30 -8.09 5.18
C VAL A 101 16.24 -8.03 6.26
N ALA A 102 15.42 -6.97 6.24
CA ALA A 102 14.19 -6.86 7.01
C ALA A 102 13.00 -7.00 6.06
N ILE A 103 12.06 -7.88 6.38
CA ILE A 103 10.86 -8.12 5.56
C ILE A 103 9.67 -7.49 6.29
N GLN A 104 8.98 -6.58 5.63
CA GLN A 104 7.75 -5.96 6.11
C GLN A 104 6.58 -6.39 5.23
N PHE A 105 5.52 -6.89 5.86
CA PHE A 105 4.27 -7.23 5.19
C PHE A 105 3.25 -6.12 5.45
N PHE A 106 2.70 -5.55 4.37
CA PHE A 106 1.65 -4.53 4.45
C PHE A 106 0.66 -4.71 3.30
N TYR A 107 -0.55 -4.18 3.49
CA TYR A 107 -1.60 -4.17 2.48
C TYR A 107 -1.70 -2.76 1.89
N THR A 108 -1.99 -2.65 0.59
CA THR A 108 -2.18 -1.37 -0.09
C THR A 108 -3.57 -0.77 0.12
N THR A 109 -4.51 -1.59 0.58
CA THR A 109 -5.87 -1.21 0.88
C THR A 109 -6.29 -1.82 2.21
N CYS A 110 -7.07 -1.07 2.98
CA CYS A 110 -7.71 -1.58 4.18
C CYS A 110 -9.20 -1.73 3.88
N SER A 111 -9.68 -2.96 3.83
CA SER A 111 -11.10 -3.26 3.92
C SER A 111 -11.38 -3.39 5.42
N GLY A 112 -11.77 -2.30 6.07
CA GLY A 112 -12.22 -2.38 7.46
C GLY A 112 -13.37 -3.37 7.58
N ILE A 113 -13.48 -4.02 8.74
CA ILE A 113 -14.74 -4.65 9.16
C ILE A 113 -15.71 -3.59 9.67
#